data_AF-A0A3N5DII5-F1
#
_entry.id   AF-A0A3N5DII5-F1
#
_cell.length_a   1.000
_cell.length_b   1.000
_cell.length_c   1.000
_cell.angle_alpha   90.00
_cell.angle_beta   90.00
_cell.angle_gamma   90.00
#
_symmetry.space_group_name_H-M   'P 1'
#
loop_
_entity.id
_entity.type
_entity.pdbx_description
1 polymer ?
#
loop_
_entity_poly.entity_id
_entity_poly.type
_entity_poly.pdbx_seq_one_letter_code
_entity_poly.pdbx_strand_id
1 'polypeptide(L)'
;MERTYFIDRAELFGVGFSAKATRQFEDFQRQQASTEETVQSNVAGTQALRDASFVTLSPNAELPNERVLQLGTGLAFDISDTHVTLDTTGLVRASGGHEISLVAAGTTEIILPLTGFLVTRDAEEVLRNKTLPAPVLTDLENAADDAAAAAAGVPVGGVYRNGSNLQVRVA
;
A
#
# COMPACT_ATOMS: atom_id res chain seq x y z
N MET A 1 -28.30 28.00 84.07
CA MET A 1 -28.06 26.73 83.37
C MET A 1 -28.71 26.82 82.00
N GLU A 2 -28.02 26.25 81.02
CA GLU A 2 -28.02 26.49 79.57
C GLU A 2 -29.37 26.72 78.89
N ARG A 3 -29.42 27.74 78.02
CA ARG A 3 -30.40 27.80 76.93
C ARG A 3 -29.71 27.33 75.67
N THR A 4 -29.91 26.06 75.34
CA THR A 4 -29.52 25.42 74.08
C THR A 4 -30.26 26.08 72.93
N TYR A 5 -29.55 26.79 72.05
CA TYR A 5 -30.07 27.28 70.78
C TYR A 5 -30.09 26.12 69.78
N PHE A 6 -31.25 25.51 69.59
CA PHE A 6 -31.52 24.72 68.39
C PHE A 6 -31.80 25.71 67.27
N ILE A 7 -30.80 25.94 66.41
CA ILE A 7 -31.05 26.59 65.12
C ILE A 7 -31.85 25.59 64.30
N ASP A 8 -33.12 25.89 64.10
CA ASP A 8 -34.01 25.10 63.27
C ASP A 8 -33.42 25.03 61.85
N ARG A 9 -33.31 23.81 61.32
CA ARG A 9 -32.73 23.57 59.99
C ARG A 9 -33.53 24.31 58.92
N ALA A 10 -34.81 24.60 59.17
CA ALA A 10 -35.67 25.39 58.31
C ALA A 10 -35.26 26.88 58.21
N GLU A 11 -34.67 27.48 59.26
CA GLU A 11 -34.24 28.89 59.23
C GLU A 11 -32.90 29.07 58.51
N LEU A 12 -32.04 28.05 58.51
CA LEU A 12 -30.79 28.07 57.76
C LEU A 12 -31.03 27.93 56.24
N PHE A 13 -32.13 27.30 55.83
CA PHE A 13 -32.52 27.16 54.42
C PHE A 13 -33.57 28.20 53.95
N GLY A 14 -34.16 28.98 54.87
CA GLY A 14 -35.11 30.05 54.55
C GLY A 14 -34.50 31.33 53.96
N VAL A 15 -33.17 31.46 53.97
CA VAL A 15 -32.43 32.49 53.22
C VAL A 15 -32.16 32.04 51.76
N GLY A 16 -32.64 30.85 51.39
CA GLY A 16 -32.42 30.21 50.12
C GLY A 16 -33.30 30.76 49.01
N PHE A 17 -32.66 31.35 48.00
CA PHE A 17 -33.09 31.55 46.61
C PHE A 17 -34.58 31.31 46.30
N SER A 18 -35.26 32.35 45.80
CA SER A 18 -36.64 32.24 45.30
C SER A 18 -36.80 31.06 44.34
N ALA A 19 -37.97 30.41 44.30
CA ALA A 19 -38.24 29.29 43.38
C ALA A 19 -37.97 29.64 41.89
N LYS A 20 -37.99 30.93 41.54
CA LYS A 20 -37.56 31.43 40.23
C LYS A 20 -36.05 31.32 40.03
N ALA A 21 -35.24 31.65 41.04
CA ALA A 21 -33.79 31.54 41.00
C ALA A 21 -33.33 30.07 40.93
N THR A 22 -34.00 29.15 41.64
CA THR A 22 -33.71 27.71 41.53
C THR A 22 -34.01 27.17 40.14
N ARG A 23 -35.15 27.55 39.54
CA ARG A 23 -35.48 27.17 38.15
C ARG A 23 -34.50 27.77 37.14
N GLN A 24 -34.12 29.02 37.32
CA GLN A 24 -33.11 29.67 36.47
C GLN A 24 -31.75 28.95 36.56
N PHE A 25 -31.37 28.46 37.73
CA PHE A 25 -30.15 27.69 37.92
C PHE A 25 -30.22 26.31 37.26
N GLU A 26 -31.36 25.61 37.37
CA GLU A 26 -31.58 24.32 36.68
C GLU A 26 -31.57 24.46 35.15
N ASP A 27 -32.16 25.54 34.64
CA ASP A 27 -32.15 25.83 33.20
C ASP A 27 -30.75 26.19 32.71
N PHE A 28 -29.98 26.95 33.51
CA PHE A 28 -28.58 27.23 33.23
C PHE A 28 -27.72 25.95 33.22
N GLN A 29 -27.90 25.06 34.19
CA GLN A 29 -27.18 23.78 34.22
C GLN A 29 -27.52 22.89 33.03
N ARG A 30 -28.79 22.84 32.60
CA ARG A 30 -29.20 22.09 31.40
C ARG A 30 -28.60 22.69 30.13
N GLN A 31 -28.56 24.01 30.03
CA GLN A 31 -27.94 24.70 28.90
C GLN A 31 -26.43 24.48 28.84
N GLN A 32 -25.76 24.49 29.99
CA GLN A 32 -24.34 24.17 30.08
C GLN A 32 -24.06 22.72 29.63
N ALA A 33 -24.81 21.74 30.14
CA ALA A 33 -24.65 20.34 29.75
C ALA A 33 -24.87 20.10 28.25
N SER A 34 -25.91 20.73 27.67
CA SER A 34 -26.18 20.65 26.22
C SER A 34 -25.06 21.29 25.38
N THR A 35 -24.46 22.37 25.88
CA THR A 35 -23.33 23.03 25.22
C THR A 35 -22.08 22.14 25.28
N GLU A 36 -21.80 21.54 26.44
CA GLU A 36 -20.68 20.62 26.61
C GLU A 36 -20.79 19.39 25.71
N GLU A 37 -21.98 18.80 25.59
CA GLU A 37 -22.23 17.67 24.69
C GLU A 37 -21.98 18.04 23.22
N THR A 38 -22.44 19.22 22.80
CA THR A 38 -22.20 19.74 21.44
C THR A 38 -20.71 19.98 21.19
N VAL A 39 -20.00 20.56 22.16
CA VAL A 39 -18.55 20.80 22.08
C VAL A 39 -17.79 19.48 22.01
N GLN A 40 -18.13 18.50 22.85
CA GLN A 40 -17.49 17.17 22.85
C GLN A 40 -17.72 16.44 21.52
N SER A 41 -18.94 16.51 20.96
CA SER A 41 -19.23 15.95 19.65
C SER A 41 -18.40 16.59 18.53
N ASN A 42 -18.27 17.92 18.54
CA ASN A 42 -17.45 18.66 17.57
C ASN A 42 -15.95 18.36 17.74
N VAL A 43 -15.46 18.21 18.97
CA VAL A 43 -14.07 17.83 19.27
C VAL A 43 -13.79 16.41 18.76
N ALA A 44 -14.69 15.47 19.02
CA ALA A 44 -14.56 14.10 18.52
C ALA A 44 -14.55 14.05 16.98
N GLY A 45 -15.45 14.80 16.34
CA GLY A 45 -15.48 14.92 14.87
C GLY A 45 -14.20 15.54 14.31
N THR A 46 -13.66 16.58 14.94
CA THR A 46 -12.41 17.21 14.50
C THR A 46 -11.17 16.38 14.81
N GLN A 47 -11.16 15.58 15.87
CA GLN A 47 -10.10 14.60 16.14
C GLN A 47 -10.11 13.47 15.10
N ALA A 48 -11.28 12.92 14.79
CA ALA A 48 -11.42 11.91 13.74
C ALA A 48 -10.92 12.42 12.36
N LEU A 49 -11.16 13.70 12.05
CA LEU A 49 -10.62 14.34 10.85
C LEU A 49 -9.09 14.54 10.90
N ARG A 50 -8.49 14.70 12.09
CA ARG A 50 -7.03 14.84 12.25
C ARG A 50 -6.28 13.52 12.07
N ASP A 51 -6.90 12.43 12.46
CA ASP A 51 -6.33 11.08 12.34
C ASP A 51 -6.53 10.49 10.93
N ALA A 52 -7.50 11.02 10.18
CA ALA A 52 -7.73 10.64 8.79
C ALA A 52 -6.57 11.11 7.88
N SER A 53 -6.16 10.23 6.98
CA SER A 53 -5.23 10.57 5.89
C SER A 53 -6.01 10.80 4.61
N PHE A 54 -5.84 11.97 3.99
CA PHE A 54 -6.47 12.34 2.73
C PHE A 54 -5.42 12.47 1.63
N VAL A 55 -5.80 12.15 0.40
CA VAL A 55 -5.02 12.52 -0.80
C VAL A 55 -5.65 13.78 -1.36
N THR A 56 -5.00 14.92 -1.17
CA THR A 56 -5.44 16.18 -1.78
C THR A 56 -4.74 16.40 -3.11
N LEU A 57 -5.55 16.58 -4.16
CA LEU A 57 -5.09 16.91 -5.51
C LEU A 57 -4.76 18.41 -5.66
N SER A 58 -5.06 19.21 -4.64
CA SER A 58 -4.61 20.60 -4.50
C SER A 58 -4.47 20.97 -3.02
N PRO A 59 -3.45 21.76 -2.63
CA PRO A 59 -3.22 22.13 -1.24
C PRO A 59 -4.33 23.02 -0.66
N ASN A 60 -4.72 22.78 0.58
CA ASN A 60 -5.59 23.65 1.36
C ASN A 60 -4.83 24.21 2.58
N ALA A 61 -4.65 25.54 2.60
CA ALA A 61 -3.91 26.25 3.65
C ALA A 61 -4.48 26.09 5.07
N GLU A 62 -5.73 25.64 5.22
CA GLU A 62 -6.39 25.46 6.51
C GLU A 62 -6.15 24.08 7.15
N LEU A 63 -5.49 23.14 6.46
CA LEU A 63 -5.23 21.78 6.94
C LEU A 63 -3.76 21.57 7.32
N PRO A 64 -3.37 21.67 8.61
CA PRO A 64 -1.97 21.62 9.04
C PRO A 64 -1.29 20.25 8.85
N ASN A 65 -2.08 19.17 8.71
CA ASN A 65 -1.58 17.81 8.52
C ASN A 65 -1.73 17.32 7.07
N GLU A 66 -1.95 18.22 6.12
CA GLU A 66 -2.15 17.85 4.73
C GLU A 66 -0.94 17.09 4.18
N ARG A 67 -1.21 16.00 3.44
CA ARG A 67 -0.23 15.25 2.68
C ARG A 67 -0.62 15.37 1.21
N VAL A 68 0.15 16.16 0.47
CA VAL A 68 -0.13 16.43 -0.94
C VAL A 68 0.64 15.44 -1.80
N LEU A 69 -0.07 14.71 -2.67
CA LEU A 69 0.54 14.00 -3.78
C LEU A 69 0.68 14.98 -4.94
N GLN A 70 1.84 15.61 -5.06
CA GLN A 70 2.10 16.53 -6.16
C GLN A 70 2.58 15.78 -7.39
N LEU A 71 1.79 15.82 -8.46
CA LEU A 71 2.18 15.26 -9.75
C LEU A 71 3.13 16.22 -10.47
N GLY A 72 4.23 15.68 -10.98
CA GLY A 72 5.12 16.39 -11.89
C GLY A 72 4.53 16.51 -13.30
N THR A 73 5.20 17.28 -14.14
CA THR A 73 4.86 17.36 -15.57
C THR A 73 4.95 15.97 -16.23
N GLY A 74 3.92 15.60 -17.01
CA GLY A 74 3.87 14.32 -17.71
C GLY A 74 3.35 13.14 -16.88
N LEU A 75 2.91 13.40 -15.64
CA LEU A 75 2.17 12.45 -14.81
C LEU A 75 0.70 12.85 -14.76
N ALA A 76 -0.18 11.87 -14.95
CA ALA A 76 -1.61 12.02 -14.74
C ALA A 76 -2.09 11.00 -13.71
N PHE A 77 -2.97 11.43 -12.81
CA PHE A 77 -3.55 10.58 -11.79
C PHE A 77 -5.06 10.72 -11.85
N ASP A 78 -5.74 9.59 -11.94
CA ASP A 78 -7.19 9.51 -12.04
C ASP A 78 -7.73 8.54 -10.99
N ILE A 79 -8.79 8.95 -10.29
CA ILE A 79 -9.53 8.09 -9.37
C ILE A 79 -10.95 8.00 -9.91
N SER A 80 -11.41 6.77 -10.11
CA SER A 80 -12.79 6.44 -10.44
C SER A 80 -13.37 5.51 -9.38
N ASP A 81 -14.66 5.23 -9.47
CA ASP A 81 -15.35 4.30 -8.57
C ASP A 81 -14.76 2.89 -8.56
N THR A 82 -14.00 2.52 -9.60
CA THR A 82 -13.50 1.15 -9.81
C THR A 82 -11.98 1.06 -9.93
N HIS A 83 -11.29 2.17 -10.19
CA HIS A 83 -9.86 2.18 -10.49
C HIS A 83 -9.17 3.41 -9.93
N VAL A 84 -7.90 3.23 -9.55
CA VAL A 84 -6.93 4.30 -9.35
C VAL A 84 -5.86 4.13 -10.41
N THR A 85 -5.70 5.12 -11.28
CA THR A 85 -4.76 5.07 -12.40
C THR A 85 -3.67 6.11 -12.21
N LEU A 86 -2.41 5.68 -12.38
CA LEU A 86 -1.26 6.56 -12.56
C LEU A 86 -0.75 6.37 -13.99
N ASP A 87 -0.98 7.36 -14.84
CA ASP A 87 -0.51 7.37 -16.21
C ASP A 87 0.76 8.23 -16.33
N THR A 88 1.73 7.74 -17.08
CA THR A 88 2.99 8.41 -17.32
C THR A 88 3.37 8.23 -18.78
N THR A 89 3.80 9.31 -19.42
CA THR A 89 4.30 9.26 -20.80
C THR A 89 5.73 8.74 -20.92
N GLY A 90 6.36 8.30 -19.81
CA GLY A 90 7.78 7.98 -19.75
C GLY A 90 8.13 6.88 -18.75
N LEU A 91 9.08 7.17 -17.86
CA LEU A 91 9.62 6.21 -16.91
C LEU A 91 9.13 6.50 -15.49
N VAL A 92 8.61 5.48 -14.82
CA VAL A 92 8.46 5.49 -13.35
C VAL A 92 9.78 5.02 -12.74
N ARG A 93 10.45 5.90 -11.99
CA ARG A 93 11.72 5.59 -11.32
C ARG A 93 11.78 6.23 -9.94
N ALA A 94 12.17 5.45 -8.93
CA ALA A 94 12.67 5.98 -7.68
C ALA A 94 14.15 6.32 -7.81
N SER A 95 14.52 7.54 -7.43
CA SER A 95 15.91 8.02 -7.40
C SER A 95 16.29 8.39 -5.97
N GLY A 96 17.59 8.41 -5.65
CA GLY A 96 18.06 8.74 -4.30
C GLY A 96 18.01 7.59 -3.30
N GLY A 97 17.96 6.34 -3.76
CA GLY A 97 18.01 5.15 -2.88
C GLY A 97 16.66 4.74 -2.28
N HIS A 98 15.55 5.31 -2.76
CA HIS A 98 14.20 4.95 -2.34
C HIS A 98 13.74 3.65 -3.01
N GLU A 99 12.99 2.84 -2.27
CA GLU A 99 12.33 1.63 -2.77
C GLU A 99 11.01 1.97 -3.46
N ILE A 100 10.63 1.20 -4.49
CA ILE A 100 9.26 1.13 -4.99
C ILE A 100 8.70 -0.24 -4.59
N SER A 101 7.67 -0.25 -3.75
CA SER A 101 6.99 -1.47 -3.32
C SER A 101 5.55 -1.47 -3.80
N LEU A 102 5.16 -2.51 -4.53
CA LEU A 102 3.77 -2.76 -4.93
C LEU A 102 3.25 -3.90 -4.04
N VAL A 103 2.38 -3.56 -3.08
CA VAL A 103 1.82 -4.52 -2.13
C VAL A 103 0.33 -4.67 -2.39
N ALA A 104 -0.10 -5.88 -2.67
CA ALA A 104 -1.51 -6.23 -2.81
C ALA A 104 -1.87 -7.36 -1.84
N ALA A 105 -2.97 -7.19 -1.10
CA ALA A 105 -3.42 -8.17 -0.11
C ALA A 105 -4.18 -9.36 -0.73
N GLY A 106 -4.54 -9.27 -2.01
CA GLY A 106 -5.33 -10.29 -2.73
C GLY A 106 -4.68 -10.72 -4.04
N THR A 107 -5.36 -11.62 -4.74
CA THR A 107 -4.96 -12.07 -6.08
C THR A 107 -4.83 -10.87 -7.00
N THR A 108 -3.64 -10.72 -7.60
CA THR A 108 -3.30 -9.58 -8.44
C THR A 108 -2.76 -10.08 -9.77
N GLU A 109 -3.29 -9.53 -10.86
CA GLU A 109 -2.73 -9.71 -12.19
C GLU A 109 -1.79 -8.55 -12.50
N ILE A 110 -0.56 -8.86 -12.91
CA ILE A 110 0.42 -7.86 -13.36
C ILE A 110 0.72 -8.13 -14.84
N ILE A 111 0.35 -7.19 -15.71
CA ILE A 111 0.60 -7.26 -17.15
C ILE A 111 1.75 -6.31 -17.48
N LEU A 112 2.90 -6.86 -17.88
CA LEU A 112 4.10 -6.11 -18.26
C LEU A 112 4.51 -6.49 -19.69
N PRO A 113 4.14 -5.67 -20.69
CA PRO A 113 4.70 -5.80 -22.03
C PRO A 113 6.16 -5.37 -21.99
N LEU A 114 7.10 -6.32 -22.10
CA LEU A 114 8.53 -6.06 -21.98
C LEU A 114 9.24 -6.32 -23.30
N THR A 115 10.14 -5.43 -23.67
CA THR A 115 11.15 -5.66 -24.72
C THR A 115 12.51 -6.09 -24.14
N GLY A 116 12.61 -6.27 -22.81
CA GLY A 116 13.84 -6.56 -22.08
C GLY A 116 13.68 -7.66 -21.02
N PHE A 117 14.57 -7.65 -20.01
CA PHE A 117 14.63 -8.67 -18.96
C PHE A 117 13.87 -8.25 -17.69
N LEU A 118 13.22 -9.22 -17.04
CA LEU A 118 12.92 -9.14 -15.62
C LEU A 118 14.16 -9.66 -14.89
N VAL A 119 14.73 -8.84 -14.01
CA VAL A 119 15.86 -9.23 -13.17
C VAL A 119 15.44 -9.06 -11.73
N THR A 120 15.30 -10.17 -11.01
CA THR A 120 15.27 -10.17 -9.55
C THR A 120 16.68 -10.29 -9.00
N ARG A 121 16.98 -9.52 -7.96
CA ARG A 121 18.34 -9.42 -7.43
C ARG A 121 18.63 -10.48 -6.36
N ASP A 122 17.62 -10.92 -5.59
CA ASP A 122 17.84 -11.69 -4.37
C ASP A 122 16.74 -12.74 -4.04
N ALA A 123 15.94 -13.22 -5.02
CA ALA A 123 14.86 -14.19 -4.78
C ALA A 123 14.78 -15.30 -5.84
N GLU A 124 14.17 -16.44 -5.46
CA GLU A 124 13.79 -17.53 -6.37
C GLU A 124 12.58 -17.10 -7.22
N GLU A 125 12.74 -17.05 -8.55
CA GLU A 125 11.64 -16.83 -9.48
C GLU A 125 11.07 -18.16 -9.99
N VAL A 126 9.77 -18.37 -9.80
CA VAL A 126 9.05 -19.50 -10.40
C VAL A 126 8.22 -19.01 -11.59
N LEU A 127 8.82 -19.08 -12.77
CA LEU A 127 8.15 -18.77 -14.03
C LEU A 127 7.45 -20.02 -14.58
N ARG A 128 6.12 -20.01 -14.65
CA ARG A 128 5.30 -21.10 -15.21
C ARG A 128 4.81 -20.76 -16.62
N ASN A 129 4.45 -21.78 -17.39
CA ASN A 129 3.85 -21.64 -18.73
C ASN A 129 4.68 -20.77 -19.69
N LYS A 130 6.01 -20.83 -19.58
CA LYS A 130 6.89 -20.12 -20.50
C LYS A 130 7.06 -20.95 -21.77
N THR A 131 6.90 -20.31 -22.92
CA THR A 131 7.37 -20.86 -24.20
C THR A 131 8.86 -20.60 -24.28
N LEU A 132 9.66 -21.67 -24.20
CA LEU A 132 11.08 -21.60 -24.49
C LEU A 132 11.27 -21.93 -25.97
N PRO A 133 12.03 -21.13 -26.74
CA PRO A 133 12.48 -21.54 -28.05
C PRO A 133 13.19 -22.90 -27.95
N ALA A 134 12.93 -23.81 -28.89
CA ALA A 134 13.61 -25.08 -28.91
C ALA A 134 15.13 -24.85 -28.99
N PRO A 135 15.95 -25.53 -28.17
CA PRO A 135 17.39 -25.45 -28.30
C PRO A 135 17.78 -25.97 -29.68
N VAL A 136 18.56 -25.19 -30.43
CA VAL A 136 19.09 -25.59 -31.73
C VAL A 136 20.54 -26.00 -31.53
N LEU A 137 20.85 -27.26 -31.83
CA LEU A 137 22.23 -27.73 -31.94
C LEU A 137 22.70 -27.46 -33.36
N THR A 138 23.48 -26.39 -33.54
CA THR A 138 24.19 -26.11 -34.80
C THR A 138 25.57 -26.74 -34.77
N ASP A 139 26.15 -26.91 -35.95
CA ASP A 139 27.57 -27.26 -36.11
C ASP A 139 28.00 -28.60 -35.48
N LEU A 140 27.04 -29.53 -35.34
CA LEU A 140 27.37 -30.92 -35.01
C LEU A 140 27.93 -31.63 -36.24
N GLU A 141 29.08 -32.26 -36.04
CA GLU A 141 29.72 -33.11 -37.05
C GLU A 141 28.80 -34.27 -37.45
N ASN A 142 28.72 -34.58 -38.75
CA ASN A 142 27.94 -35.72 -39.24
C ASN A 142 28.88 -36.90 -39.56
N ALA A 143 28.83 -37.94 -38.74
CA ALA A 143 29.69 -39.10 -38.84
C ALA A 143 28.88 -40.40 -38.82
N ALA A 144 29.36 -41.42 -39.54
CA ALA A 144 28.68 -42.70 -39.65
C ALA A 144 28.77 -43.56 -38.38
N ASP A 145 29.82 -43.36 -37.58
CA ASP A 145 30.13 -44.08 -36.35
C ASP A 145 31.15 -43.30 -35.50
N ASP A 146 31.49 -43.83 -34.32
CA ASP A 146 32.45 -43.24 -33.38
C ASP A 146 33.85 -43.09 -33.98
N ALA A 147 34.26 -43.98 -34.88
CA ALA A 147 35.57 -43.92 -35.52
C ALA A 147 35.65 -42.76 -36.53
N ALA A 148 34.61 -42.58 -37.35
CA ALA A 148 34.47 -41.44 -38.24
C ALA A 148 34.36 -40.12 -37.45
N ALA A 149 33.61 -40.13 -36.34
CA ALA A 149 33.51 -38.97 -35.45
C ALA A 149 34.88 -38.63 -34.82
N ALA A 150 35.67 -39.64 -34.45
CA ALA A 150 37.02 -39.45 -33.95
C ALA A 150 37.98 -38.87 -34.98
N ALA A 151 37.93 -39.37 -36.23
CA ALA A 151 38.71 -38.83 -37.33
C ALA A 151 38.34 -37.38 -37.65
N ALA A 152 37.06 -37.02 -37.50
CA ALA A 152 36.56 -35.65 -37.65
C ALA A 152 36.80 -34.75 -36.41
N GLY A 153 37.45 -35.28 -35.36
CA GLY A 153 37.88 -34.50 -34.20
C GLY A 153 36.85 -34.33 -33.07
N VAL A 154 35.68 -34.98 -33.14
CA VAL A 154 34.67 -34.95 -32.05
C VAL A 154 35.22 -35.69 -30.82
N PRO A 155 35.47 -35.10 -29.64
CA PRO A 155 36.08 -35.79 -28.47
C PRO A 155 35.20 -36.88 -27.84
N VAL A 156 35.77 -37.72 -26.95
CA VAL A 156 35.01 -38.75 -26.19
C VAL A 156 34.04 -38.01 -25.28
N GLY A 157 32.78 -38.42 -25.27
CA GLY A 157 31.70 -37.70 -24.59
C GLY A 157 31.15 -36.49 -25.39
N GLY A 158 31.73 -36.17 -26.54
CA GLY A 158 31.19 -35.19 -27.48
C GLY A 158 29.96 -35.74 -28.21
N VAL A 159 29.06 -34.83 -28.60
CA VAL A 159 27.86 -35.15 -29.39
C VAL A 159 28.17 -34.97 -30.87
N TYR A 160 27.71 -35.91 -31.70
CA TYR A 160 27.74 -35.81 -33.16
C TYR A 160 26.41 -36.30 -33.74
N ARG A 161 26.20 -36.10 -35.04
CA ARG A 161 25.02 -36.60 -35.76
C ARG A 161 25.38 -37.78 -36.63
N ASN A 162 24.46 -38.71 -36.75
CA ASN A 162 24.49 -39.76 -37.75
C ASN A 162 23.16 -39.72 -38.51
N GLY A 163 23.15 -38.91 -39.57
CA GLY A 163 21.91 -38.50 -40.23
C GLY A 163 20.97 -37.76 -39.26
N SER A 164 19.81 -38.36 -38.97
CA SER A 164 18.80 -37.79 -38.07
C SER A 164 19.01 -38.15 -36.59
N ASN A 165 19.94 -39.03 -36.27
CA ASN A 165 20.20 -39.45 -34.89
C ASN A 165 21.29 -38.60 -34.26
N LEU A 166 21.11 -38.23 -32.99
CA LEU A 166 22.17 -37.70 -32.15
C LEU A 166 22.89 -38.86 -31.47
N GLN A 167 24.22 -38.87 -31.56
CA GLN A 167 25.07 -39.88 -30.96
C GLN A 167 26.08 -39.19 -30.02
N VAL A 168 26.55 -39.92 -29.02
CA VAL A 168 27.64 -39.50 -28.13
C VAL A 168 28.79 -40.44 -28.41
N ARG A 169 29.99 -39.92 -28.64
CA ARG A 169 31.17 -40.75 -28.88
C ARG A 169 31.58 -41.48 -27.61
N VAL A 170 31.61 -42.80 -27.61
CA VAL A 170 31.86 -43.65 -26.43
C VAL A 170 33.16 -44.46 -26.56
N ALA A 171 34.26 -43.78 -26.91
CA ALA A 171 35.64 -44.31 -26.98
C ALA A 171 35.92 -45.40 -28.04
#